data_AF-A0A1Q7T7L8-F1
#
_entry.id   AF-A0A1Q7T7L8-F1
#
_cell.length_a   1.000
_cell.length_b   1.000
_cell.length_c   1.000
_cell.angle_alpha   90.00
_cell.angle_beta   90.00
_cell.angle_gamma   90.00
#
_symmetry.space_group_name_H-M   'P 1'
#
loop_
_entity.id
_entity.type
_entity.pdbx_description
1 polymer ?
#
loop_
_entity_poly.entity_id
_entity_poly.type
_entity_poly.pdbx_seq_one_letter_code
_entity_poly.pdbx_strand_id
1 'polypeptide(L)'
;MSERELSLSDEQQQASGGEIQRLFFELFGRVHDNELDGECVVNDLLEWRDLWHSVLPARFPYSFRDRNERWDSWPADALYIWTSVEILPELRRRVEERWKADELVVISPERDEEMHLANIDNEDDRVLYVWWD
;
A
#
# COMPACT_ATOMS: atom_id res chain seq x y z
N MET A 1 -9.35 13.20 32.63
CA MET A 1 -8.80 12.10 31.81
C MET A 1 -7.35 12.43 31.57
N SER A 2 -6.45 11.54 32.01
CA SER A 2 -5.03 11.86 32.22
C SER A 2 -4.24 11.56 30.95
N GLU A 3 -3.25 12.38 30.62
CA GLU A 3 -2.35 12.27 29.45
C GLU A 3 -1.71 10.88 29.28
N ARG A 4 -1.66 10.07 30.35
CA ARG A 4 -1.18 8.67 30.34
C ARG A 4 -2.13 7.66 29.69
N GLU A 5 -3.44 7.93 29.66
CA GLU A 5 -4.41 7.03 29.03
C GLU A 5 -4.41 7.18 27.50
N LEU A 6 -4.07 8.38 27.00
CA LEU A 6 -3.91 8.66 25.57
C LEU A 6 -2.60 8.06 25.02
N SER A 7 -1.50 8.10 25.79
CA SER A 7 -0.22 7.54 25.32
C SER A 7 -0.24 6.02 25.17
N LEU A 8 -0.93 5.31 26.07
CA LEU A 8 -1.05 3.85 26.03
C LEU A 8 -1.90 3.37 24.85
N SER A 9 -2.96 4.10 24.48
CA SER A 9 -3.76 3.77 23.30
C SER A 9 -2.97 3.99 22.01
N ASP A 10 -2.19 5.07 21.93
CA ASP A 10 -1.39 5.40 20.75
C ASP A 10 -0.23 4.40 20.56
N GLU A 11 0.46 4.01 21.63
CA GLU A 11 1.52 2.98 21.58
C GLU A 11 0.96 1.60 21.20
N GLN A 12 -0.22 1.22 21.70
CA GLN A 12 -0.88 -0.03 21.33
C GLN A 12 -1.41 -0.01 19.89
N GLN A 13 -1.93 1.13 19.42
CA GLN A 13 -2.36 1.29 18.03
C GLN A 13 -1.16 1.27 17.07
N GLN A 14 -0.04 1.91 17.42
CA GLN A 14 1.20 1.85 16.63
C GLN A 14 1.81 0.44 16.60
N ALA A 15 1.81 -0.27 17.73
CA ALA A 15 2.27 -1.66 17.78
C ALA A 15 1.38 -2.58 16.93
N SER A 16 0.06 -2.42 17.01
CA SER A 16 -0.89 -3.21 16.21
C SER A 16 -0.81 -2.90 14.70
N GLY A 17 -0.58 -1.64 14.33
CA GLY A 17 -0.37 -1.23 12.94
C GLY A 17 0.90 -1.83 12.35
N GLY A 18 1.98 -1.89 13.14
CA GLY A 18 3.23 -2.53 12.75
C GLY A 18 3.10 -4.04 12.54
N GLU A 19 2.33 -4.74 13.40
CA GLU A 19 2.08 -6.18 13.26
C GLU A 19 1.22 -6.49 12.02
N ILE A 20 0.19 -5.69 11.76
CA ILE A 20 -0.65 -5.84 10.56
C ILE A 20 0.18 -5.62 9.29
N GLN A 21 0.99 -4.56 9.24
CA GLN A 21 1.87 -4.30 8.10
C GLN A 21 2.86 -5.45 7.87
N ARG A 22 3.44 -5.99 8.95
CA ARG A 22 4.34 -7.16 8.87
C ARG A 22 3.64 -8.38 8.28
N LEU A 23 2.42 -8.67 8.73
CA LEU A 23 1.63 -9.79 8.20
C LEU A 23 1.27 -9.57 6.72
N PHE A 24 0.95 -8.34 6.32
CA PHE A 24 0.74 -8.01 4.91
C PHE A 24 1.98 -8.26 4.07
N PHE A 25 3.16 -7.83 4.53
CA PHE A 25 4.42 -8.09 3.82
C PHE A 25 4.78 -9.57 3.78
N GLU A 26 4.49 -10.33 4.85
CA GLU A 26 4.71 -11.78 4.85
C GLU A 26 3.82 -12.51 3.83
N LEU A 27 2.58 -12.06 3.66
CA LEU A 27 1.64 -12.62 2.69
C LEU A 27 1.98 -12.18 1.26
N PHE A 28 2.18 -10.87 1.05
CA PHE A 28 2.50 -10.30 -0.25
C PHE A 28 3.84 -10.79 -0.79
N GLY A 29 4.84 -10.98 0.09
CA GLY A 29 6.14 -11.54 -0.27
C GLY A 29 6.09 -12.96 -0.84
N ARG A 30 4.97 -13.68 -0.69
CA ARG A 30 4.77 -15.01 -1.28
C ARG A 30 4.13 -14.96 -2.65
N VAL A 31 3.61 -13.81 -3.07
CA VAL A 31 2.96 -13.63 -4.37
C VAL A 31 4.02 -13.65 -5.47
N HIS A 32 3.82 -14.53 -6.42
CA HIS A 32 4.59 -14.61 -7.65
C HIS A 32 3.57 -14.81 -8.77
N ASP A 33 3.31 -13.74 -9.51
CA ASP A 33 2.37 -13.76 -10.63
C ASP A 33 2.87 -12.84 -11.73
N ASN A 34 2.83 -13.27 -12.99
CA ASN A 34 3.41 -12.53 -14.12
C ASN A 34 4.82 -11.96 -13.86
N GLU A 35 5.00 -10.64 -13.91
CA GLU A 35 6.26 -9.93 -13.62
C GLU A 35 6.33 -9.41 -12.15
N LEU A 36 5.33 -9.71 -11.32
CA LEU A 36 5.32 -9.42 -9.89
C LEU A 36 6.16 -10.47 -9.14
N ASP A 37 7.28 -10.00 -8.61
CA ASP A 37 8.08 -10.68 -7.59
C ASP A 37 7.80 -10.02 -6.22
N GLY A 38 6.88 -10.63 -5.46
CA GLY A 38 6.44 -10.08 -4.17
C GLY A 38 7.57 -9.98 -3.15
N GLU A 39 8.54 -10.90 -3.16
CA GLU A 39 9.68 -10.86 -2.23
C GLU A 39 10.57 -9.65 -2.54
N CYS A 40 10.89 -9.42 -3.81
CA CYS A 40 11.65 -8.24 -4.24
C CYS A 40 10.91 -6.95 -3.88
N VAL A 41 9.60 -6.88 -4.15
CA VAL A 41 8.78 -5.70 -3.84
C VAL A 41 8.77 -5.40 -2.34
N VAL A 42 8.60 -6.41 -1.47
CA VAL A 42 8.63 -6.22 -0.02
C VAL A 42 10.01 -5.74 0.46
N ASN A 43 11.09 -6.33 -0.06
CA ASN A 43 12.45 -5.91 0.30
C ASN A 43 12.71 -4.46 -0.11
N ASP A 44 12.27 -4.06 -1.29
CA ASP A 44 12.36 -2.67 -1.76
C ASP A 44 11.54 -1.72 -0.89
N LEU A 45 10.30 -2.09 -0.54
CA LEU A 45 9.45 -1.29 0.35
C LEU A 45 10.08 -1.09 1.74
N LEU A 46 10.76 -2.11 2.27
CA LEU A 46 11.51 -2.03 3.52
C LEU A 46 12.75 -1.14 3.39
N GLU A 47 13.49 -1.22 2.27
CA GLU A 47 14.62 -0.32 1.96
C GLU A 47 14.15 1.13 1.83
N TRP A 48 12.96 1.34 1.27
CA TRP A 48 12.40 2.67 0.97
C TRP A 48 11.42 3.15 2.03
N ARG A 49 11.59 2.73 3.30
CA ARG A 49 10.63 3.04 4.37
C ARG A 49 10.31 4.53 4.50
N ASP A 50 11.28 5.40 4.25
CA ASP A 50 11.11 6.86 4.33
C ASP A 50 10.34 7.46 3.15
N LEU A 51 10.03 6.67 2.12
CA LEU A 51 9.31 7.12 0.93
C LEU A 51 7.79 6.92 1.00
N TRP A 52 7.27 6.37 2.09
CA TRP A 52 5.84 6.08 2.24
C TRP A 52 5.35 6.19 3.69
N HIS A 53 4.08 6.50 3.86
CA HIS A 53 3.37 6.53 5.15
C HIS A 53 2.75 5.17 5.46
N SER A 54 2.07 4.58 4.47
CA SER A 54 1.46 3.25 4.57
C SER A 54 1.43 2.53 3.22
N VAL A 55 1.39 1.20 3.25
CA VAL A 55 1.27 0.36 2.04
C VAL A 55 0.15 -0.65 2.25
N LEU A 56 -0.79 -0.69 1.31
CA LEU A 56 -1.90 -1.62 1.31
C LEU A 56 -1.87 -2.49 0.05
N PRO A 57 -1.64 -3.80 0.16
CA PRO A 57 -1.87 -4.71 -0.94
C PRO A 57 -3.36 -4.84 -1.23
N ALA A 58 -3.70 -4.89 -2.51
CA ALA A 58 -5.08 -4.99 -2.96
C ALA A 58 -5.21 -5.89 -4.18
N ARG A 59 -6.45 -6.25 -4.50
CA ARG A 59 -6.85 -6.75 -5.80
C ARG A 59 -7.74 -5.69 -6.43
N PHE A 60 -7.54 -5.39 -7.71
CA PHE A 60 -8.37 -4.42 -8.42
C PHE A 60 -9.87 -4.82 -8.30
N PRO A 61 -10.80 -3.93 -7.90
CA PRO A 61 -12.14 -4.31 -7.44
C PRO A 61 -13.10 -4.76 -8.56
N TYR A 62 -12.66 -4.93 -9.81
CA TYR A 62 -13.59 -5.25 -10.91
C TYR A 62 -14.01 -6.72 -10.99
N SER A 63 -13.44 -7.62 -10.18
CA SER A 63 -13.81 -9.04 -10.19
C SER A 63 -14.40 -9.55 -8.86
N PHE A 64 -15.41 -8.86 -8.32
CA PHE A 64 -16.35 -9.48 -7.35
C PHE A 64 -17.12 -10.71 -7.90
N ARG A 65 -16.84 -11.14 -9.14
CA ARG A 65 -17.55 -12.22 -9.83
C ARG A 65 -17.15 -13.62 -9.38
N ASP A 66 -15.96 -13.84 -8.84
CA ASP A 66 -15.54 -15.19 -8.42
C ASP A 66 -15.28 -15.30 -6.92
N ARG A 67 -16.39 -15.28 -6.15
CA ARG A 67 -16.40 -15.63 -4.71
C ARG A 67 -16.04 -17.10 -4.42
N ASN A 68 -15.66 -17.87 -5.44
CA ASN A 68 -15.33 -19.29 -5.37
C ASN A 68 -13.84 -19.60 -5.63
N GLU A 69 -13.02 -18.59 -5.95
CA GLU A 69 -11.56 -18.77 -5.91
C GLU A 69 -11.13 -19.05 -4.47
N ARG A 70 -10.27 -20.05 -4.27
CA ARG A 70 -9.76 -20.37 -2.93
C ARG A 70 -9.00 -19.15 -2.42
N TRP A 71 -9.09 -18.86 -1.12
CA TRP A 71 -8.26 -17.83 -0.49
C TRP A 71 -6.76 -18.09 -0.73
N ASP A 72 -6.38 -19.35 -0.95
CA ASP A 72 -5.04 -19.80 -1.31
C ASP A 72 -4.57 -19.34 -2.71
N SER A 73 -5.49 -18.86 -3.55
CA SER A 73 -5.25 -18.34 -4.91
C SER A 73 -5.63 -16.86 -5.01
N TRP A 74 -5.39 -16.09 -3.94
CA TRP A 74 -5.64 -14.66 -3.85
C TRP A 74 -4.34 -13.87 -4.07
N PRO A 75 -3.74 -13.83 -5.28
CA PRO A 75 -2.60 -12.98 -5.51
C PRO A 75 -3.10 -11.53 -5.45
N ALA A 76 -2.61 -10.76 -4.50
CA ALA A 76 -2.72 -9.32 -4.60
C ALA A 76 -1.90 -8.90 -5.82
N ASP A 77 -2.58 -8.41 -6.85
CA ASP A 77 -1.99 -7.96 -8.11
C ASP A 77 -1.71 -6.46 -8.11
N ALA A 78 -2.06 -5.76 -7.03
CA ALA A 78 -1.88 -4.33 -6.89
C ALA A 78 -1.38 -3.89 -5.51
N LEU A 79 -0.74 -2.72 -5.48
CA LEU A 79 -0.37 -2.00 -4.27
C LEU A 79 -0.91 -0.57 -4.30
N TYR A 80 -1.48 -0.13 -3.19
CA TYR A 80 -1.71 1.27 -2.88
C TYR A 80 -0.64 1.75 -1.90
N ILE A 81 0.17 2.72 -2.31
CA ILE A 81 1.25 3.28 -1.50
C ILE A 81 0.89 4.72 -1.16
N TRP A 82 0.52 4.95 0.11
CA TRP A 82 0.26 6.29 0.62
C TRP A 82 1.57 7.01 0.93
N THR A 83 1.75 8.20 0.36
CA THR A 83 2.91 9.08 0.50
C THR A 83 2.47 10.55 0.44
N SER A 84 3.42 11.47 0.32
CA SER A 84 3.15 12.91 0.13
C SER A 84 3.56 13.38 -1.27
N VAL A 85 3.05 14.54 -1.67
CA VAL A 85 3.39 15.20 -2.94
C VAL A 85 4.88 15.50 -3.09
N GLU A 86 5.58 15.76 -1.98
CA GLU A 86 7.02 16.03 -1.98
C GLU A 86 7.84 14.77 -2.24
N ILE A 87 7.40 13.63 -1.69
CA ILE A 87 8.12 12.35 -1.72
C ILE A 87 7.79 11.54 -2.99
N LEU A 88 6.55 11.68 -3.49
CA LEU A 88 6.02 10.93 -4.63
C LEU A 88 6.96 10.86 -5.85
N PRO A 89 7.64 11.94 -6.29
CA PRO A 89 8.52 11.87 -7.45
C PRO A 89 9.67 10.86 -7.29
N GLU A 90 10.28 10.79 -6.10
CA GLU A 90 11.35 9.83 -5.83
C GLU A 90 10.81 8.42 -5.69
N LEU A 91 9.70 8.23 -4.97
CA LEU A 91 9.05 6.92 -4.87
C LEU A 91 8.71 6.36 -6.25
N ARG A 92 8.06 7.18 -7.09
CA ARG A 92 7.68 6.78 -8.45
C ARG A 92 8.89 6.40 -9.29
N ARG A 93 9.97 7.21 -9.25
CA ARG A 93 11.21 6.91 -9.97
C ARG A 93 11.79 5.55 -9.56
N ARG A 94 11.82 5.24 -8.26
CA ARG A 94 12.31 3.95 -7.74
C ARG A 94 11.48 2.78 -8.23
N VAL A 95 10.16 2.92 -8.21
CA VAL A 95 9.22 1.92 -8.72
C VAL A 95 9.44 1.70 -10.23
N GLU A 96 9.51 2.77 -11.02
CA GLU A 96 9.75 2.68 -12.48
C GLU A 96 11.11 2.05 -12.82
N GLU A 97 12.13 2.21 -11.98
CA GLU A 97 13.47 1.64 -12.18
C GLU A 97 13.59 0.17 -11.78
N ARG A 98 12.91 -0.26 -10.72
CA ARG A 98 13.08 -1.61 -10.15
C ARG A 98 11.91 -2.55 -10.44
N TRP A 99 10.69 -2.05 -10.50
CA TRP A 99 9.50 -2.87 -10.64
C TRP A 99 8.98 -2.83 -12.07
N LYS A 100 8.65 -3.99 -12.59
CA LYS A 100 8.05 -4.13 -13.92
C LYS A 100 6.52 -4.05 -13.83
N ALA A 101 6.01 -2.96 -13.29
CA ALA A 101 4.56 -2.73 -13.19
C ALA A 101 3.98 -2.36 -14.56
N ASP A 102 2.77 -2.86 -14.85
CA ASP A 102 2.04 -2.54 -16.09
C ASP A 102 1.39 -1.16 -15.99
N GLU A 103 0.95 -0.79 -14.79
CA GLU A 103 0.28 0.48 -14.55
C GLU A 103 0.76 1.18 -13.26
N LEU A 104 0.95 2.50 -13.38
CA LEU A 104 1.28 3.42 -12.30
C LEU A 104 0.36 4.63 -12.35
N VAL A 105 -0.56 4.72 -11.38
CA VAL A 105 -1.54 5.81 -11.29
C VAL A 105 -1.30 6.60 -10.02
N VAL A 106 -1.29 7.93 -10.15
CA VAL A 106 -1.27 8.83 -9.00
C VAL A 106 -2.70 9.24 -8.70
N ILE A 107 -3.17 8.83 -7.53
CA ILE A 107 -4.45 9.24 -6.96
C ILE A 107 -4.19 10.43 -6.03
N SER A 108 -4.98 11.48 -6.18
CA SER A 108 -4.85 12.73 -5.44
C SER A 108 -6.23 13.17 -4.93
N PRO A 109 -6.32 13.77 -3.73
CA PRO A 109 -7.58 14.25 -3.16
C PRO A 109 -8.35 15.19 -4.09
N GLU A 110 -7.66 16.01 -4.88
CA GLU A 110 -8.27 16.95 -5.84
C GLU A 110 -9.04 16.29 -7.00
N ARG A 111 -8.74 15.02 -7.30
CA ARG A 111 -9.21 14.33 -8.51
C ARG A 111 -10.06 13.11 -8.23
N ASP A 112 -10.03 12.59 -7.00
CA ASP A 112 -10.65 11.33 -6.65
C ASP A 112 -11.52 11.48 -5.39
N GLU A 113 -12.84 11.51 -5.59
CA GLU A 113 -13.82 11.62 -4.51
C GLU A 113 -13.73 10.44 -3.53
N GLU A 114 -13.16 9.29 -3.93
CA GLU A 114 -12.98 8.13 -3.06
C GLU A 114 -11.89 8.35 -2.00
N MET A 115 -10.91 9.22 -2.24
CA MET A 115 -9.90 9.57 -1.22
C MET A 115 -10.52 10.33 -0.04
N HIS A 116 -11.54 11.15 -0.29
CA HIS A 116 -12.30 11.82 0.78
C HIS A 116 -13.07 10.83 1.65
N LEU A 117 -13.54 9.70 1.07
CA LEU A 117 -14.21 8.64 1.84
C LEU A 117 -13.24 7.88 2.77
N ALA A 118 -11.93 7.92 2.47
CA ALA A 118 -10.88 7.35 3.30
C ALA A 118 -10.35 8.31 4.39
N ASN A 119 -10.96 9.50 4.55
CA ASN A 119 -10.50 10.58 5.44
C ASN A 119 -9.05 11.02 5.19
N ILE A 120 -8.57 10.89 3.94
CA ILE A 120 -7.29 11.45 3.52
C ILE A 120 -7.57 12.89 3.06
N ASP A 121 -7.71 13.79 4.04
CA ASP A 121 -8.14 15.17 3.82
C ASP A 121 -6.97 16.16 3.71
N ASN A 122 -5.72 15.68 3.81
CA ASN A 122 -4.56 16.53 3.60
C ASN A 122 -4.29 16.71 2.10
N GLU A 123 -4.29 17.96 1.64
CA GLU A 123 -4.02 18.32 0.24
C GLU A 123 -2.65 17.86 -0.26
N ASP A 124 -1.71 17.61 0.66
CA ASP A 124 -0.36 17.12 0.34
C ASP A 124 -0.30 15.59 0.18
N ASP A 125 -1.33 14.84 0.59
CA ASP A 125 -1.32 13.39 0.51
C ASP A 125 -1.48 12.89 -0.92
N ARG A 126 -0.72 11.86 -1.29
CA ARG A 126 -0.77 11.19 -2.58
C ARG A 126 -0.82 9.68 -2.38
N VAL A 127 -1.55 8.99 -3.24
CA VAL A 127 -1.49 7.53 -3.31
C VAL A 127 -0.92 7.13 -4.67
N LEU A 128 0.17 6.38 -4.66
CA LEU A 128 0.69 5.71 -5.84
C LEU A 128 0.05 4.32 -5.92
N TYR A 129 -0.80 4.13 -6.91
CA TYR A 129 -1.35 2.83 -7.28
C TYR A 129 -0.40 2.14 -8.27
N VAL A 130 -0.06 0.90 -7.97
CA VAL A 130 0.82 0.03 -8.78
C VAL A 130 0.08 -1.25 -9.08
N TRP A 131 0.09 -1.71 -10.34
CA TRP A 131 -0.60 -2.93 -10.76
C TRP A 131 0.23 -3.75 -11.74
N TRP A 132 0.08 -5.08 -11.64
CA TRP A 132 0.70 -6.10 -12.49
C TRP A 132 -0.42 -7.01 -13.05
N ASP A 133 -0.55 -7.13 -14.38
CA ASP A 133 -1.56 -7.98 -15.08
C ASP A 133 -0.99 -9.30 -15.57
#